data_AF-A0A4U8Z040-F1
#
_entry.id   AF-A0A4U8Z040-F1
#
_cell.length_a   1.000
_cell.length_b   1.000
_cell.length_c   1.000
_cell.angle_alpha   90.00
_cell.angle_beta   90.00
_cell.angle_gamma   90.00
#
_symmetry.space_group_name_H-M   'P 1'
#
loop_
_entity.id
_entity.type
_entity.pdbx_description
1 polymer ?
#
loop_
_entity_poly.entity_id
_entity_poly.type
_entity_poly.pdbx_seq_one_letter_code
_entity_poly.pdbx_strand_id
1 'polypeptide(L)'
;MAEFAASARASETPASPPQDAAFDDPMRCAADEAARERLALKRDLMMVQDHLADVEARLARLTPFLRAASLLRMAVKFLIGACLLVWKAVTFIWRWPATGKRIEEATFQSQRLTFDAERGEWTKRIRVPALWRNLRRSFGLFQPPPYAVRLRQRIGLARRPRVLHAIANVWVGGSTQLVVDLHDYLGHRIEMEVITSALPARGSHKGMTIRLVPQPASSHLVRSVFSRFRPDIVHVHYWGDVDEPWYRVIFEMAAEFGCLIVQNVNTPVAPFSDAPVARNVFVSQSVFDQFISTVPATVIHPGIDLARFAPRLSETPGAFDAIGMIYRLENDKLNADAIELFIAVIRKRPATRAIIIGDGSLFAHFRSRVEQEGLLPHFEFTGYVPYEELPAHLARFKTFVAPVRQESFGQVIPFAMSAGLAVAGYRVGAVPEILQSDETLGETLEETAALIVSLLDDRDRLKALGRRNHAIAQERFSVEKMAVSYHNLYRDVAPRDFDMTPGLPDAIVFPL
;
A
#
# COMPACT_ATOMS: atom_id res chain seq x y z
N MET A 1 -15.55 63.56 48.22
CA MET A 1 -16.48 64.07 47.18
C MET A 1 -17.32 62.86 46.77
N ALA A 2 -18.61 62.74 47.12
CA ALA A 2 -19.75 63.67 46.89
C ALA A 2 -20.20 63.62 45.42
N GLU A 3 -21.44 63.28 45.02
CA GLU A 3 -22.69 62.82 45.70
C GLU A 3 -23.27 61.59 44.92
N PHE A 4 -24.26 60.76 45.30
CA PHE A 4 -25.63 60.90 45.90
C PHE A 4 -26.64 61.69 44.99
N ALA A 5 -27.92 61.31 44.78
CA ALA A 5 -28.72 60.16 45.22
C ALA A 5 -30.05 59.92 44.40
N ALA A 6 -30.55 58.67 44.40
CA ALA A 6 -31.99 58.19 44.40
C ALA A 6 -33.00 58.65 43.29
N SER A 7 -34.22 58.08 43.09
CA SER A 7 -34.99 56.96 43.70
C SER A 7 -36.15 56.40 42.81
N ALA A 8 -36.65 55.17 43.11
CA ALA A 8 -37.98 54.52 42.81
C ALA A 8 -38.60 54.53 41.37
N ARG A 9 -39.31 53.52 40.80
CA ARG A 9 -40.29 52.44 41.22
C ARG A 9 -41.73 52.94 41.49
N ALA A 10 -42.86 52.29 41.13
CA ALA A 10 -43.16 50.91 40.64
C ALA A 10 -44.33 50.82 39.59
N SER A 11 -45.20 49.79 39.61
CA SER A 11 -46.04 49.25 38.50
C SER A 11 -47.52 48.89 38.84
N GLU A 12 -48.42 48.69 37.84
CA GLU A 12 -49.49 47.61 37.69
C GLU A 12 -50.68 47.92 36.72
N THR A 13 -51.63 46.97 36.48
CA THR A 13 -52.69 46.89 35.41
C THR A 13 -53.92 46.00 35.84
N PRO A 14 -54.97 45.63 35.02
CA PRO A 14 -56.00 46.33 34.18
C PRO A 14 -57.50 45.82 34.33
N ALA A 15 -58.54 46.40 33.64
CA ALA A 15 -59.95 45.84 33.46
C ALA A 15 -60.90 46.55 32.39
N SER A 16 -62.10 46.00 32.03
CA SER A 16 -63.15 46.45 31.00
C SER A 16 -64.56 45.75 31.23
N PRO A 17 -65.74 45.86 30.49
CA PRO A 17 -66.19 46.33 29.13
C PRO A 17 -67.40 47.38 29.15
N PRO A 18 -68.63 47.40 28.50
CA PRO A 18 -69.52 46.48 27.69
C PRO A 18 -70.12 47.02 26.30
N GLN A 19 -71.47 46.96 26.00
CA GLN A 19 -72.13 46.97 24.62
C GLN A 19 -73.60 47.51 24.50
N ASP A 20 -74.15 47.77 23.27
CA ASP A 20 -75.55 47.44 22.72
C ASP A 20 -75.92 48.07 21.30
N ALA A 21 -77.08 47.76 20.63
CA ALA A 21 -77.32 47.96 19.15
C ALA A 21 -78.79 48.16 18.57
N ALA A 22 -78.96 48.54 17.26
CA ALA A 22 -80.23 48.60 16.44
C ALA A 22 -80.02 48.73 14.87
N PHE A 23 -81.08 48.77 14.02
CA PHE A 23 -81.15 48.73 12.50
C PHE A 23 -81.84 50.01 11.87
N ASP A 24 -82.09 50.30 10.56
CA ASP A 24 -82.04 49.68 9.18
C ASP A 24 -81.86 50.82 8.09
N ASP A 25 -82.07 50.86 6.74
CA ASP A 25 -82.60 50.07 5.56
C ASP A 25 -81.92 50.62 4.23
N PRO A 26 -81.89 49.93 3.04
CA PRO A 26 -80.90 50.27 1.99
C PRO A 26 -81.29 50.63 0.51
N MET A 27 -82.46 50.33 -0.07
CA MET A 27 -82.52 50.08 -1.54
C MET A 27 -82.32 51.29 -2.52
N ARG A 28 -82.24 52.54 -2.05
CA ARG A 28 -82.20 53.74 -2.94
C ARG A 28 -80.78 54.24 -3.30
N CYS A 29 -79.72 53.63 -2.76
CA CYS A 29 -78.36 54.19 -2.80
C CYS A 29 -77.53 53.79 -4.06
N ALA A 30 -77.62 52.53 -4.50
CA ALA A 30 -76.60 51.87 -5.33
C ALA A 30 -76.37 52.44 -6.75
N ALA A 31 -77.28 53.25 -7.30
CA ALA A 31 -77.18 53.73 -8.69
C ALA A 31 -76.14 54.86 -8.87
N ASP A 32 -75.96 55.70 -7.85
CA ASP A 32 -75.14 56.92 -7.92
C ASP A 32 -73.65 56.67 -7.59
N GLU A 33 -73.36 55.48 -7.07
CA GLU A 33 -72.05 55.03 -6.61
C GLU A 33 -71.21 54.46 -7.77
N ALA A 34 -71.78 53.53 -8.55
CA ALA A 34 -71.13 52.89 -9.71
C ALA A 34 -70.69 53.88 -10.82
N ALA A 35 -71.32 55.05 -10.90
CA ALA A 35 -70.91 56.12 -11.83
C ALA A 35 -69.59 56.79 -11.40
N ARG A 36 -69.35 56.90 -10.09
CA ARG A 36 -68.16 57.54 -9.51
C ARG A 36 -66.95 56.62 -9.61
N GLU A 37 -67.13 55.34 -9.29
CA GLU A 37 -66.09 54.30 -9.41
C GLU A 37 -65.49 54.24 -10.82
N ARG A 38 -66.33 54.23 -11.88
CA ARG A 38 -65.85 54.21 -13.27
C ARG A 38 -64.97 55.40 -13.64
N LEU A 39 -65.21 56.57 -13.04
CA LEU A 39 -64.41 57.76 -13.32
C LEU A 39 -63.07 57.73 -12.58
N ALA A 40 -63.05 57.23 -11.34
CA ALA A 40 -61.82 56.98 -10.59
C ALA A 40 -60.93 55.94 -11.29
N LEU A 41 -61.48 54.76 -11.59
CA LEU A 41 -60.77 53.65 -12.23
C LEU A 41 -60.09 54.06 -13.55
N LYS A 42 -60.75 54.91 -14.35
CA LYS A 42 -60.19 55.43 -15.62
C LYS A 42 -59.01 56.40 -15.38
N ARG A 43 -59.03 57.15 -14.28
CA ARG A 43 -57.96 58.09 -13.91
C ARG A 43 -56.74 57.36 -13.36
N ASP A 44 -56.97 56.34 -12.53
CA ASP A 44 -55.92 55.50 -11.96
C ASP A 44 -55.21 54.67 -13.05
N LEU A 45 -55.98 54.10 -13.99
CA LEU A 45 -55.43 53.40 -15.16
C LEU A 45 -54.50 54.28 -15.99
N MET A 46 -54.81 55.57 -16.13
CA MET A 46 -54.00 56.53 -16.87
C MET A 46 -52.69 56.86 -16.14
N MET A 47 -52.71 57.04 -14.81
CA MET A 47 -51.48 57.19 -14.02
C MET A 47 -50.57 55.95 -14.11
N VAL A 48 -51.16 54.75 -14.09
CA VAL A 48 -50.42 53.48 -14.22
C VAL A 48 -49.75 53.38 -15.61
N GLN A 49 -50.40 53.85 -16.67
CA GLN A 49 -49.82 53.88 -18.02
C GLN A 49 -48.63 54.86 -18.11
N ASP A 50 -48.77 56.08 -17.59
CA ASP A 50 -47.67 57.06 -17.58
C ASP A 50 -46.47 56.58 -16.72
N HIS A 51 -46.73 55.92 -15.59
CA HIS A 51 -45.67 55.29 -14.78
C HIS A 51 -44.98 54.12 -15.49
N LEU A 52 -45.70 53.29 -16.25
CA LEU A 52 -45.08 52.27 -17.09
C LEU A 52 -44.13 52.89 -18.13
N ALA A 53 -44.57 53.95 -18.81
CA ALA A 53 -43.80 54.61 -19.86
C ALA A 53 -42.47 55.21 -19.34
N ASP A 54 -42.44 55.85 -18.16
CA ASP A 54 -41.19 56.33 -17.57
C ASP A 54 -40.29 55.18 -17.08
N VAL A 55 -40.86 54.09 -16.54
CA VAL A 55 -40.09 52.89 -16.18
C VAL A 55 -39.44 52.26 -17.42
N GLU A 56 -40.15 52.11 -18.53
CA GLU A 56 -39.58 51.65 -19.81
C GLU A 56 -38.49 52.61 -20.33
N ALA A 57 -38.73 53.93 -20.29
CA ALA A 57 -37.75 54.93 -20.69
C ALA A 57 -36.49 54.95 -19.80
N ARG A 58 -36.57 54.50 -18.55
CA ARG A 58 -35.41 54.30 -17.66
C ARG A 58 -34.69 52.98 -17.95
N LEU A 59 -35.42 51.88 -18.17
CA LEU A 59 -34.85 50.58 -18.55
C LEU A 59 -34.11 50.62 -19.90
N ALA A 60 -34.64 51.36 -20.88
CA ALA A 60 -34.00 51.61 -22.16
C ALA A 60 -32.62 52.28 -21.99
N ARG A 61 -32.50 53.24 -21.07
CA ARG A 61 -31.23 53.94 -20.75
C ARG A 61 -30.21 53.04 -20.04
N LEU A 62 -30.64 52.03 -19.29
CA LEU A 62 -29.75 51.06 -18.61
C LEU A 62 -29.29 49.91 -19.54
N THR A 63 -30.08 49.58 -20.56
CA THR A 63 -29.80 48.50 -21.53
C THR A 63 -28.39 48.53 -22.16
N PRO A 64 -27.85 49.66 -22.66
CA PRO A 64 -26.50 49.69 -23.22
C PRO A 64 -25.41 49.39 -22.19
N PHE A 65 -25.55 49.83 -20.93
CA PHE A 65 -24.58 49.53 -19.86
C PHE A 65 -24.56 48.04 -19.51
N LEU A 66 -25.73 47.40 -19.46
CA LEU A 66 -25.83 45.94 -19.24
C LEU A 66 -25.21 45.14 -20.40
N ARG A 67 -25.34 45.62 -21.65
CA ARG A 67 -24.65 45.03 -22.82
C ARG A 67 -23.13 45.24 -22.77
N ALA A 68 -22.66 46.43 -22.40
CA ALA A 68 -21.23 46.69 -22.22
C ALA A 68 -20.61 45.80 -21.12
N ALA A 69 -21.29 45.65 -19.99
CA ALA A 69 -20.87 44.78 -18.90
C ALA A 69 -20.85 43.29 -19.29
N SER A 70 -21.80 42.81 -20.10
CA SER A 70 -21.82 41.42 -20.57
C SER A 70 -20.70 41.15 -21.59
N LEU A 71 -20.42 42.09 -22.51
CA LEU A 71 -19.30 42.04 -23.44
C LEU A 71 -17.95 42.05 -22.70
N LEU A 72 -17.76 42.94 -21.72
CA LEU A 72 -16.56 42.97 -20.88
C LEU A 72 -16.36 41.64 -20.13
N ARG A 73 -17.42 41.08 -19.55
CA ARG A 73 -17.38 39.77 -18.88
C ARG A 73 -17.06 38.62 -19.85
N MET A 74 -17.47 38.73 -21.11
CA MET A 74 -17.12 37.77 -22.17
C MET A 74 -15.65 37.89 -22.59
N ALA A 75 -15.15 39.12 -22.78
CA ALA A 75 -13.75 39.40 -23.11
C ALA A 75 -12.80 38.94 -22.00
N VAL A 76 -13.14 39.20 -20.72
CA VAL A 76 -12.37 38.71 -19.56
C VAL A 76 -12.36 37.17 -19.50
N LYS A 77 -13.50 36.50 -19.76
CA LYS A 77 -13.53 35.03 -19.87
C LYS A 77 -12.64 34.51 -21.01
N PHE A 78 -12.66 35.19 -22.16
CA PHE A 78 -11.83 34.82 -23.31
C PHE A 78 -10.33 34.99 -23.02
N LEU A 79 -9.93 36.12 -22.42
CA LEU A 79 -8.57 36.39 -21.97
C LEU A 79 -8.09 35.35 -20.95
N ILE A 80 -8.90 35.02 -19.94
CA ILE A 80 -8.58 33.96 -18.97
C ILE A 80 -8.44 32.60 -19.68
N GLY A 81 -9.33 32.29 -20.64
CA GLY A 81 -9.25 31.08 -21.46
C GLY A 81 -7.96 31.00 -22.30
N ALA A 82 -7.57 32.10 -22.95
CA ALA A 82 -6.34 32.20 -23.72
C ALA A 82 -5.09 32.09 -22.84
N CYS A 83 -5.04 32.77 -21.70
CA CYS A 83 -3.96 32.64 -20.73
C CYS A 83 -3.85 31.21 -20.17
N LEU A 84 -4.98 30.54 -19.90
CA LEU A 84 -4.99 29.12 -19.51
C LEU A 84 -4.53 28.19 -20.63
N LEU A 85 -4.81 28.52 -21.90
CA LEU A 85 -4.32 27.75 -23.06
C LEU A 85 -2.80 27.90 -23.21
N VAL A 86 -2.29 29.14 -23.14
CA VAL A 86 -0.84 29.43 -23.17
C VAL A 86 -0.13 28.79 -21.98
N TRP A 87 -0.68 28.88 -20.77
CA TRP A 87 -0.11 28.22 -19.58
C TRP A 87 -0.10 26.69 -19.71
N LYS A 88 -1.15 26.08 -20.29
CA LYS A 88 -1.16 24.64 -20.64
C LYS A 88 -0.10 24.30 -21.69
N ALA A 89 0.08 25.10 -22.73
CA ALA A 89 1.11 24.88 -23.75
C ALA A 89 2.53 25.01 -23.16
N VAL A 90 2.80 26.05 -22.38
CA VAL A 90 4.08 26.26 -21.69
C VAL A 90 4.36 25.14 -20.69
N THR A 91 3.39 24.73 -19.87
CA THR A 91 3.59 23.60 -18.93
C THR A 91 3.70 22.25 -19.63
N PHE A 92 3.10 22.07 -20.81
CA PHE A 92 3.29 20.88 -21.66
C PHE A 92 4.72 20.83 -22.23
N ILE A 93 5.20 21.94 -22.82
CA ILE A 93 6.56 22.08 -23.35
C ILE A 93 7.59 21.89 -22.22
N TRP A 94 7.39 22.53 -21.07
CA TRP A 94 8.31 22.43 -19.93
C TRP A 94 8.32 21.02 -19.29
N ARG A 95 7.21 20.27 -19.40
CA ARG A 95 7.12 18.85 -19.02
C ARG A 95 7.53 17.90 -20.14
N TRP A 96 7.83 18.37 -21.35
CA TRP A 96 8.13 17.51 -22.50
C TRP A 96 9.39 16.65 -22.29
N PRO A 97 10.53 17.16 -21.78
CA PRO A 97 11.71 16.32 -21.52
C PRO A 97 11.43 15.22 -20.49
N ALA A 98 10.69 15.55 -19.42
CA ALA A 98 10.29 14.58 -18.39
C ALA A 98 9.27 13.56 -18.92
N THR A 99 8.41 13.95 -19.86
CA THR A 99 7.47 13.06 -20.57
C THR A 99 8.22 12.10 -21.48
N GLY A 100 9.21 12.59 -22.25
CA GLY A 100 10.08 11.77 -23.09
C GLY A 100 10.86 10.74 -22.29
N LYS A 101 11.54 11.17 -21.21
CA LYS A 101 12.28 10.26 -20.31
C LYS A 101 11.40 9.16 -19.72
N ARG A 102 10.17 9.48 -19.29
CA ARG A 102 9.20 8.49 -18.79
C ARG A 102 8.78 7.46 -19.83
N ILE A 103 8.70 7.84 -21.11
CA ILE A 103 8.38 6.94 -22.23
C ILE A 103 9.61 6.07 -22.56
N GLU A 104 10.81 6.64 -22.57
CA GLU A 104 12.07 5.90 -22.72
C GLU A 104 12.24 4.85 -21.62
N GLU A 105 12.12 5.24 -20.35
CA GLU A 105 12.20 4.36 -19.18
C GLU A 105 11.16 3.24 -19.24
N ALA A 106 9.90 3.57 -19.55
CA ALA A 106 8.84 2.58 -19.71
C ALA A 106 9.08 1.64 -20.90
N THR A 107 9.70 2.13 -21.98
CA THR A 107 10.06 1.31 -23.15
C THR A 107 11.21 0.37 -22.83
N PHE A 108 12.25 0.87 -22.15
CA PHE A 108 13.40 0.11 -21.69
C PHE A 108 13.00 -1.00 -20.71
N GLN A 109 12.20 -0.68 -19.69
CA GLN A 109 11.64 -1.65 -18.73
C GLN A 109 10.68 -2.68 -19.39
N SER A 110 10.34 -2.49 -20.66
CA SER A 110 9.48 -3.40 -21.45
C SER A 110 10.25 -4.19 -22.51
N GLN A 111 11.58 -4.03 -22.60
CA GLN A 111 12.44 -4.86 -23.43
C GLN A 111 12.61 -6.24 -22.78
N ARG A 112 12.47 -7.31 -23.58
CA ARG A 112 12.77 -8.68 -23.17
C ARG A 112 13.89 -9.24 -24.04
N LEU A 113 14.85 -9.95 -23.44
CA LEU A 113 15.85 -10.71 -24.16
C LEU A 113 15.22 -11.95 -24.81
N THR A 114 15.43 -12.10 -26.11
CA THR A 114 14.93 -13.21 -26.94
C THR A 114 16.04 -13.69 -27.87
N PHE A 115 16.24 -15.01 -27.94
CA PHE A 115 17.13 -15.60 -28.92
C PHE A 115 16.48 -15.56 -30.30
N ASP A 116 17.24 -15.14 -31.29
CA ASP A 116 16.84 -15.10 -32.69
C ASP A 116 17.49 -16.29 -33.40
N ALA A 117 16.75 -17.41 -33.48
CA ALA A 117 17.30 -18.68 -33.93
C ALA A 117 17.73 -18.70 -35.41
N GLU A 118 17.20 -17.78 -36.22
CA GLU A 118 17.59 -17.59 -37.63
C GLU A 118 18.94 -16.87 -37.75
N ARG A 119 19.28 -16.00 -36.79
CA ARG A 119 20.51 -15.20 -36.77
C ARG A 119 21.59 -15.76 -35.85
N GLY A 120 21.23 -16.63 -34.90
CA GLY A 120 22.12 -17.09 -33.82
C GLY A 120 22.39 -16.04 -32.74
N GLU A 121 21.61 -14.96 -32.69
CA GLU A 121 21.90 -13.75 -31.89
C GLU A 121 20.88 -13.50 -30.78
N TRP A 122 21.28 -12.71 -29.78
CA TRP A 122 20.37 -12.23 -28.72
C TRP A 122 19.84 -10.84 -29.06
N THR A 123 18.52 -10.74 -29.26
CA THR A 123 17.83 -9.47 -29.55
C THR A 123 16.98 -9.01 -28.35
N LYS A 124 16.79 -7.69 -28.23
CA LYS A 124 15.84 -7.11 -27.27
C LYS A 124 14.54 -6.76 -27.99
N ARG A 125 13.46 -7.48 -27.70
CA ARG A 125 12.13 -7.27 -28.29
C ARG A 125 11.17 -6.68 -27.26
N ILE A 126 10.36 -5.68 -27.66
CA ILE A 126 9.44 -4.99 -26.73
C ILE A 126 8.20 -5.86 -26.46
N ARG A 127 7.95 -6.17 -25.20
CA ARG A 127 6.70 -6.80 -24.73
C ARG A 127 5.58 -5.75 -24.70
N VAL A 128 4.75 -5.70 -25.74
CA VAL A 128 3.61 -4.75 -25.84
C VAL A 128 2.72 -4.73 -24.57
N PRO A 129 2.36 -5.86 -23.91
CA PRO A 129 1.60 -5.82 -22.66
C PRO A 129 2.35 -5.19 -21.47
N ALA A 130 3.69 -5.32 -21.44
CA ALA A 130 4.52 -4.65 -20.44
C ALA A 130 4.64 -3.15 -20.75
N LEU A 131 4.78 -2.77 -22.03
CA LEU A 131 4.84 -1.37 -22.45
C LEU A 131 3.60 -0.58 -22.01
N TRP A 132 2.40 -1.11 -22.26
CA TRP A 132 1.16 -0.49 -21.82
C TRP A 132 1.06 -0.35 -20.29
N ARG A 133 1.56 -1.33 -19.53
CA ARG A 133 1.60 -1.30 -18.06
C ARG A 133 2.60 -0.26 -17.55
N ASN A 134 3.81 -0.28 -18.08
CA ASN A 134 4.90 0.58 -17.65
C ASN A 134 4.64 2.04 -18.01
N LEU A 135 4.08 2.33 -19.20
CA LEU A 135 3.57 3.66 -19.54
C LEU A 135 2.49 4.12 -18.55
N ARG A 136 1.47 3.29 -18.28
CA ARG A 136 0.45 3.61 -17.27
C ARG A 136 1.05 3.86 -15.89
N ARG A 137 2.11 3.14 -15.51
CA ARG A 137 2.83 3.34 -14.25
C ARG A 137 3.59 4.68 -14.22
N SER A 138 4.38 4.99 -15.25
CA SER A 138 5.11 6.27 -15.38
C SER A 138 4.21 7.51 -15.44
N PHE A 139 2.94 7.36 -15.83
CA PHE A 139 1.93 8.43 -15.81
C PHE A 139 0.94 8.35 -14.63
N GLY A 140 1.13 7.46 -13.64
CA GLY A 140 0.29 7.35 -12.44
C GLY A 140 -1.10 6.73 -12.66
N LEU A 141 -1.38 6.27 -13.88
CA LEU A 141 -2.60 5.59 -14.35
C LEU A 141 -2.62 4.08 -14.03
N PHE A 142 -1.55 3.57 -13.43
CA PHE A 142 -1.51 2.28 -12.75
C PHE A 142 -1.95 2.45 -11.29
N GLN A 143 -2.74 1.51 -10.79
CA GLN A 143 -2.93 1.30 -9.36
C GLN A 143 -2.48 -0.14 -9.06
N PRO A 144 -1.71 -0.38 -7.99
CA PRO A 144 -1.47 -1.76 -7.55
C PRO A 144 -2.81 -2.40 -7.14
N PRO A 145 -2.98 -3.72 -7.30
CA PRO A 145 -4.16 -4.41 -6.80
C PRO A 145 -4.25 -4.24 -5.26
N PRO A 146 -5.46 -4.12 -4.69
CA PRO A 146 -5.63 -4.05 -3.25
C PRO A 146 -5.20 -5.36 -2.58
N TYR A 147 -4.61 -5.26 -1.39
CA TYR A 147 -4.46 -6.42 -0.50
C TYR A 147 -5.86 -6.98 -0.21
N ALA A 148 -6.10 -8.26 -0.51
CA ALA A 148 -7.43 -8.84 -0.50
C ALA A 148 -7.44 -10.17 0.27
N VAL A 149 -7.91 -10.13 1.52
CA VAL A 149 -8.10 -11.32 2.35
C VAL A 149 -9.19 -12.21 1.77
N ARG A 150 -8.91 -13.51 1.76
CA ARG A 150 -9.72 -14.62 1.26
C ARG A 150 -9.66 -15.76 2.27
N LEU A 151 -10.50 -15.68 3.30
CA LEU A 151 -10.64 -16.70 4.33
C LEU A 151 -10.68 -18.12 3.71
N ARG A 152 -9.67 -18.94 4.02
CA ARG A 152 -9.50 -20.29 3.44
C ARG A 152 -10.52 -21.30 3.99
N GLN A 153 -11.15 -20.99 5.12
CA GLN A 153 -12.23 -21.77 5.73
C GLN A 153 -13.39 -20.85 6.13
N ARG A 154 -14.60 -21.41 6.26
CA ARG A 154 -15.79 -20.65 6.69
C ARG A 154 -15.71 -20.31 8.18
N ILE A 155 -16.17 -19.13 8.57
CA ILE A 155 -16.34 -18.78 9.99
C ILE A 155 -17.49 -19.63 10.56
N GLY A 156 -17.16 -20.60 11.40
CA GLY A 156 -18.13 -21.46 12.10
C GLY A 156 -18.43 -21.02 13.55
N LEU A 157 -17.64 -20.10 14.10
CA LEU A 157 -17.68 -19.73 15.51
C LEU A 157 -18.36 -18.38 15.76
N ALA A 158 -19.33 -18.37 16.68
CA ALA A 158 -20.05 -17.16 17.09
C ALA A 158 -19.26 -16.25 18.06
N ARG A 159 -18.24 -16.79 18.73
CA ARG A 159 -17.23 -16.06 19.52
C ARG A 159 -15.86 -16.63 19.19
N ARG A 160 -14.84 -15.78 19.17
CA ARG A 160 -13.48 -16.08 18.73
C ARG A 160 -12.50 -15.22 19.53
N PRO A 161 -11.28 -15.70 19.85
CA PRO A 161 -10.20 -14.88 20.37
C PRO A 161 -9.89 -13.70 19.45
N ARG A 162 -9.40 -12.61 20.01
CA ARG A 162 -9.19 -11.33 19.33
C ARG A 162 -7.74 -10.92 19.30
N VAL A 163 -7.17 -10.88 18.09
CA VAL A 163 -5.81 -10.39 17.84
C VAL A 163 -5.87 -9.02 17.16
N LEU A 164 -5.32 -8.00 17.82
CA LEU A 164 -5.10 -6.68 17.20
C LEU A 164 -3.66 -6.63 16.68
N HIS A 165 -3.48 -6.65 15.36
CA HIS A 165 -2.15 -6.47 14.77
C HIS A 165 -1.78 -4.99 14.73
N ALA A 166 -0.65 -4.62 15.32
CA ALA A 166 -0.14 -3.25 15.29
C ALA A 166 1.06 -3.15 14.35
N ILE A 167 0.93 -2.37 13.27
CA ILE A 167 1.95 -2.22 12.24
C ILE A 167 1.91 -0.79 11.69
N ALA A 168 3.00 -0.04 11.86
CA ALA A 168 2.99 1.41 11.63
C ALA A 168 2.60 1.83 10.20
N ASN A 169 2.88 1.00 9.19
CA ASN A 169 2.34 1.18 7.84
C ASN A 169 1.91 -0.16 7.23
N VAL A 170 0.88 -0.12 6.38
CA VAL A 170 0.41 -1.29 5.60
C VAL A 170 0.76 -1.15 4.11
N TRP A 171 2.03 -0.81 3.83
CA TRP A 171 2.56 -0.70 2.47
C TRP A 171 2.98 -2.07 1.91
N VAL A 172 3.47 -2.10 0.66
CA VAL A 172 3.91 -3.34 0.01
C VAL A 172 5.19 -3.86 0.66
N GLY A 173 5.09 -4.92 1.45
CA GLY A 173 6.21 -5.49 2.19
C GLY A 173 5.88 -6.78 2.94
N GLY A 174 6.91 -7.46 3.46
CA GLY A 174 6.80 -8.78 4.07
C GLY A 174 5.94 -8.84 5.34
N SER A 175 6.06 -7.86 6.24
CA SER A 175 5.22 -7.77 7.45
C SER A 175 3.73 -7.61 7.10
N THR A 176 3.40 -6.77 6.11
CA THR A 176 2.02 -6.60 5.62
C THR A 176 1.47 -7.89 5.02
N GLN A 177 2.29 -8.61 4.25
CA GLN A 177 1.91 -9.91 3.68
C GLN A 177 1.64 -10.94 4.78
N LEU A 178 2.50 -11.01 5.80
CA LEU A 178 2.32 -11.89 6.97
C LEU A 178 1.01 -11.60 7.71
N VAL A 179 0.62 -10.33 7.90
CA VAL A 179 -0.69 -9.97 8.50
C VAL A 179 -1.85 -10.43 7.61
N VAL A 180 -1.76 -10.28 6.29
CA VAL A 180 -2.77 -10.75 5.33
C VAL A 180 -2.89 -12.28 5.35
N ASP A 181 -1.77 -12.99 5.38
CA ASP A 181 -1.73 -14.45 5.42
C ASP A 181 -2.31 -15.02 6.73
N LEU A 182 -2.04 -14.37 7.87
CA LEU A 182 -2.67 -14.73 9.15
C LEU A 182 -4.20 -14.52 9.12
N HIS A 183 -4.69 -13.47 8.45
CA HIS A 183 -6.13 -13.30 8.24
C HIS A 183 -6.69 -14.39 7.31
N ASP A 184 -6.05 -14.70 6.17
CA ASP A 184 -6.49 -15.73 5.22
C ASP A 184 -6.63 -17.11 5.91
N TYR A 185 -5.61 -17.49 6.69
CA TYR A 185 -5.49 -18.85 7.23
C TYR A 185 -6.10 -18.99 8.63
N LEU A 186 -5.92 -18.03 9.55
CA LEU A 186 -6.45 -18.11 10.93
C LEU A 186 -7.74 -17.32 11.16
N GLY A 187 -8.12 -16.40 10.27
CA GLY A 187 -9.32 -15.55 10.39
C GLY A 187 -10.67 -16.27 10.41
N HIS A 188 -10.68 -17.61 10.33
CA HIS A 188 -11.84 -18.45 10.59
C HIS A 188 -12.00 -18.80 12.09
N ARG A 189 -10.90 -18.93 12.83
CA ARG A 189 -10.85 -19.23 14.28
C ARG A 189 -10.68 -18.00 15.15
N ILE A 190 -9.91 -17.04 14.67
CA ILE A 190 -9.53 -15.81 15.36
C ILE A 190 -10.24 -14.63 14.69
N GLU A 191 -10.68 -13.66 15.48
CA GLU A 191 -11.17 -12.37 15.03
C GLU A 191 -10.01 -11.37 15.01
N MET A 192 -9.80 -10.67 13.89
CA MET A 192 -8.61 -9.84 13.67
C MET A 192 -8.98 -8.42 13.22
N GLU A 193 -8.29 -7.44 13.79
CA GLU A 193 -8.23 -6.06 13.29
C GLU A 193 -6.76 -5.62 13.15
N VAL A 194 -6.51 -4.59 12.36
CA VAL A 194 -5.18 -3.98 12.21
C VAL A 194 -5.23 -2.52 12.66
N ILE A 195 -4.29 -2.09 13.50
CA ILE A 195 -4.04 -0.68 13.81
C ILE A 195 -2.75 -0.21 13.13
N THR A 196 -2.79 0.96 12.49
CA THR A 196 -1.67 1.47 11.66
C THR A 196 -1.60 2.99 11.67
N SER A 197 -0.41 3.56 11.41
CA SER A 197 -0.21 5.02 11.28
C SER A 197 -0.30 5.51 9.83
N ALA A 198 -0.09 4.65 8.84
CA ALA A 198 -0.09 5.02 7.43
C ALA A 198 -0.71 3.94 6.51
N LEU A 199 -1.72 4.34 5.75
CA LEU A 199 -2.20 3.60 4.58
C LEU A 199 -1.36 3.96 3.34
N PRO A 200 -1.33 3.11 2.29
CA PRO A 200 -0.94 3.54 0.95
C PRO A 200 -1.83 4.70 0.48
N ALA A 201 -1.33 5.56 -0.42
CA ALA A 201 -2.02 6.76 -0.92
C ALA A 201 -3.37 6.53 -1.66
N ARG A 202 -3.82 5.27 -1.78
CA ARG A 202 -5.14 4.87 -2.32
C ARG A 202 -5.92 3.90 -1.40
N GLY A 203 -5.49 3.74 -0.14
CA GLY A 203 -6.21 2.98 0.91
C GLY A 203 -6.51 1.51 0.59
N SER A 204 -5.79 0.92 -0.36
CA SER A 204 -6.25 -0.24 -1.14
C SER A 204 -6.15 -1.57 -0.39
N HIS A 205 -7.19 -1.90 0.38
CA HIS A 205 -7.37 -3.18 1.07
C HIS A 205 -8.83 -3.69 0.93
N LYS A 206 -9.03 -4.99 1.12
CA LYS A 206 -10.34 -5.67 1.11
C LYS A 206 -10.30 -6.87 2.07
N GLY A 207 -11.34 -7.04 2.90
CA GLY A 207 -11.47 -8.18 3.81
C GLY A 207 -10.70 -8.08 5.14
N MET A 208 -9.86 -7.06 5.32
CA MET A 208 -9.33 -6.67 6.63
C MET A 208 -10.10 -5.46 7.16
N THR A 209 -10.20 -5.33 8.48
CA THR A 209 -10.67 -4.11 9.15
C THR A 209 -9.46 -3.34 9.68
N ILE A 210 -9.16 -2.19 9.09
CA ILE A 210 -8.00 -1.37 9.45
C ILE A 210 -8.44 -0.10 10.20
N ARG A 211 -7.74 0.23 11.27
CA ARG A 211 -7.89 1.43 12.10
C ARG A 211 -6.67 2.33 11.89
N LEU A 212 -6.90 3.52 11.33
CA LEU A 212 -5.87 4.51 11.11
C LEU A 212 -5.74 5.42 12.35
N VAL A 213 -4.58 5.39 12.99
CA VAL A 213 -4.17 6.35 14.04
C VAL A 213 -2.87 7.00 13.58
N PRO A 214 -2.92 8.18 12.91
CA PRO A 214 -1.74 8.84 12.37
C PRO A 214 -0.69 9.19 13.42
N GLN A 215 0.52 9.54 12.98
CA GLN A 215 1.56 10.06 13.86
C GLN A 215 1.40 11.59 14.06
N PRO A 216 1.73 12.12 15.25
CA PRO A 216 2.04 11.39 16.49
C PRO A 216 0.80 10.66 17.05
N ALA A 217 1.02 9.49 17.66
CA ALA A 217 -0.08 8.64 18.13
C ALA A 217 -0.94 9.35 19.18
N SER A 218 -2.24 9.48 18.91
CA SER A 218 -3.19 9.99 19.91
C SER A 218 -3.67 8.85 20.81
N SER A 219 -3.28 8.87 22.08
CA SER A 219 -3.68 7.85 23.07
C SER A 219 -5.20 7.72 23.21
N HIS A 220 -5.97 8.79 22.93
CA HIS A 220 -7.44 8.73 22.86
C HIS A 220 -7.95 7.91 21.66
N LEU A 221 -7.33 8.06 20.47
CA LEU A 221 -7.69 7.27 19.29
C LEU A 221 -7.28 5.80 19.47
N VAL A 222 -6.10 5.54 20.04
CA VAL A 222 -5.67 4.16 20.38
C VAL A 222 -6.63 3.55 21.40
N ARG A 223 -6.94 4.24 22.50
CA ARG A 223 -7.93 3.81 23.50
C ARG A 223 -9.29 3.52 22.87
N SER A 224 -9.74 4.31 21.89
CA SER A 224 -11.00 4.11 21.19
C SER A 224 -11.02 2.78 20.41
N VAL A 225 -9.92 2.44 19.72
CA VAL A 225 -9.75 1.13 19.08
C VAL A 225 -9.79 -0.01 20.10
N PHE A 226 -9.01 0.08 21.18
CA PHE A 226 -8.95 -0.94 22.23
C PHE A 226 -10.30 -1.14 22.93
N SER A 227 -10.99 -0.04 23.28
CA SER A 227 -12.31 -0.06 23.93
C SER A 227 -13.40 -0.72 23.07
N ARG A 228 -13.33 -0.50 21.75
CA ARG A 228 -14.27 -1.02 20.76
C ARG A 228 -14.01 -2.48 20.42
N PHE A 229 -12.76 -2.81 20.10
CA PHE A 229 -12.39 -4.14 19.65
C PHE A 229 -12.26 -5.12 20.82
N ARG A 230 -11.67 -4.68 21.93
CA ARG A 230 -11.28 -5.51 23.10
C ARG A 230 -10.41 -6.69 22.67
N PRO A 231 -9.15 -6.45 22.26
CA PRO A 231 -8.22 -7.52 21.94
C PRO A 231 -7.82 -8.30 23.19
N ASP A 232 -7.74 -9.61 23.05
CA ASP A 232 -7.13 -10.50 24.05
C ASP A 232 -5.60 -10.50 23.88
N ILE A 233 -5.14 -10.42 22.62
CA ILE A 233 -3.74 -10.36 22.21
C ILE A 233 -3.51 -9.11 21.34
N VAL A 234 -2.43 -8.38 21.62
CA VAL A 234 -1.88 -7.36 20.72
C VAL A 234 -0.61 -7.92 20.08
N HIS A 235 -0.62 -8.02 18.74
CA HIS A 235 0.47 -8.56 17.96
C HIS A 235 1.21 -7.44 17.22
N VAL A 236 2.30 -6.97 17.81
CA VAL A 236 3.08 -5.84 17.32
C VAL A 236 4.10 -6.30 16.28
N HIS A 237 4.11 -5.68 15.10
CA HIS A 237 5.10 -5.91 14.05
C HIS A 237 6.17 -4.81 14.13
N TYR A 238 7.08 -4.97 15.09
CA TYR A 238 8.04 -3.93 15.46
C TYR A 238 9.21 -3.86 14.46
N TRP A 239 9.69 -2.64 14.21
CA TRP A 239 10.84 -2.38 13.35
C TRP A 239 11.76 -1.23 13.80
N GLY A 240 11.61 -0.72 15.04
CA GLY A 240 12.66 0.06 15.75
C GLY A 240 13.05 1.45 15.23
N ASP A 241 12.69 1.80 14.00
CA ASP A 241 13.04 3.07 13.37
C ASP A 241 12.17 4.25 13.89
N VAL A 242 11.95 5.27 13.05
CA VAL A 242 11.18 6.50 13.29
C VAL A 242 9.76 6.31 13.86
N ASP A 243 9.24 5.09 13.84
CA ASP A 243 7.92 4.71 14.33
C ASP A 243 7.87 4.38 15.84
N GLU A 244 9.01 4.27 16.57
CA GLU A 244 8.99 3.88 18.00
C GLU A 244 8.03 4.73 18.87
N PRO A 245 7.96 6.07 18.75
CA PRO A 245 7.01 6.87 19.52
C PRO A 245 5.54 6.54 19.25
N TRP A 246 5.22 5.98 18.08
CA TRP A 246 3.89 5.45 17.77
C TRP A 246 3.68 4.09 18.42
N TYR A 247 4.66 3.17 18.33
CA TYR A 247 4.60 1.86 18.98
C TYR A 247 4.49 1.94 20.50
N ARG A 248 5.22 2.86 21.13
CA ARG A 248 5.23 3.09 22.58
C ARG A 248 3.81 3.29 23.14
N VAL A 249 2.98 4.11 22.48
CA VAL A 249 1.58 4.33 22.86
C VAL A 249 0.70 3.08 22.64
N ILE A 250 1.04 2.20 21.69
CA ILE A 250 0.37 0.90 21.52
C ILE A 250 0.73 -0.05 22.67
N PHE A 251 2.02 -0.16 23.03
CA PHE A 251 2.49 -0.99 24.14
C PHE A 251 1.90 -0.56 25.49
N GLU A 252 1.89 0.75 25.75
CA GLU A 252 1.26 1.35 26.95
C GLU A 252 -0.24 1.02 27.02
N MET A 253 -0.99 1.18 25.92
CA MET A 253 -2.42 0.86 25.88
C MET A 253 -2.69 -0.65 26.04
N ALA A 254 -1.81 -1.50 25.50
CA ALA A 254 -1.92 -2.95 25.65
C ALA A 254 -1.70 -3.39 27.10
N ALA A 255 -0.72 -2.81 27.79
CA ALA A 255 -0.50 -3.04 29.21
C ALA A 255 -1.69 -2.51 30.06
N GLU A 256 -2.23 -1.32 29.74
CA GLU A 256 -3.37 -0.74 30.46
C GLU A 256 -4.65 -1.58 30.31
N PHE A 257 -4.89 -2.16 29.14
CA PHE A 257 -6.04 -3.05 28.89
C PHE A 257 -5.81 -4.50 29.37
N GLY A 258 -4.63 -4.83 29.89
CA GLY A 258 -4.28 -6.19 30.32
C GLY A 258 -4.13 -7.19 29.16
N CYS A 259 -3.90 -6.72 27.93
CA CYS A 259 -3.74 -7.56 26.74
C CYS A 259 -2.40 -8.30 26.76
N LEU A 260 -2.38 -9.53 26.23
CA LEU A 260 -1.16 -10.27 25.99
C LEU A 260 -0.38 -9.65 24.83
N ILE A 261 0.90 -9.34 25.03
CA ILE A 261 1.72 -8.66 24.01
C ILE A 261 2.66 -9.68 23.33
N VAL A 262 2.46 -9.88 22.03
CA VAL A 262 3.37 -10.64 21.16
C VAL A 262 4.07 -9.68 20.21
N GLN A 263 5.39 -9.75 20.13
CA GLN A 263 6.21 -8.80 19.37
C GLN A 263 7.03 -9.51 18.28
N ASN A 264 6.73 -9.21 17.02
CA ASN A 264 7.54 -9.58 15.88
C ASN A 264 8.71 -8.61 15.69
N VAL A 265 9.91 -9.17 15.54
CA VAL A 265 11.15 -8.47 15.16
C VAL A 265 11.52 -8.95 13.76
N ASN A 266 11.07 -8.18 12.75
CA ASN A 266 11.18 -8.52 11.33
C ASN A 266 12.37 -7.85 10.62
N THR A 267 13.06 -6.93 11.29
CA THR A 267 14.26 -6.21 10.87
C THR A 267 15.35 -6.37 11.93
N PRO A 268 16.64 -6.08 11.64
CA PRO A 268 17.71 -6.26 12.61
C PRO A 268 17.75 -5.07 13.58
N VAL A 269 16.78 -5.02 14.49
CA VAL A 269 16.64 -4.00 15.53
C VAL A 269 16.45 -4.65 16.90
N ALA A 270 16.91 -3.97 17.95
CA ALA A 270 16.70 -4.43 19.32
C ALA A 270 15.20 -4.54 19.63
N PRO A 271 14.74 -5.62 20.29
CA PRO A 271 13.35 -5.72 20.75
C PRO A 271 12.99 -4.57 21.71
N PHE A 272 11.80 -4.00 21.57
CA PHE A 272 11.27 -3.04 22.53
C PHE A 272 11.17 -3.68 23.92
N SER A 273 11.66 -2.98 24.95
CA SER A 273 11.86 -3.49 26.31
C SER A 273 10.92 -2.89 27.36
N ASP A 274 10.31 -1.74 27.09
CA ASP A 274 9.73 -0.88 28.13
C ASP A 274 8.28 -1.24 28.48
N ALA A 275 7.87 -2.47 28.13
CA ALA A 275 6.51 -2.99 28.30
C ALA A 275 6.55 -4.51 28.56
N PRO A 276 5.50 -5.08 29.19
CA PRO A 276 5.42 -6.51 29.51
C PRO A 276 5.14 -7.37 28.27
N VAL A 277 6.13 -7.50 27.39
CA VAL A 277 6.09 -8.39 26.21
C VAL A 277 6.08 -9.85 26.68
N ALA A 278 5.00 -10.58 26.41
CA ALA A 278 4.86 -11.99 26.77
C ALA A 278 5.71 -12.92 25.88
N ARG A 279 6.00 -12.49 24.63
CA ARG A 279 6.79 -13.27 23.68
C ARG A 279 7.40 -12.41 22.57
N ASN A 280 8.70 -12.54 22.36
CA ASN A 280 9.36 -12.07 21.13
C ASN A 280 9.32 -13.15 20.04
N VAL A 281 9.14 -12.74 18.79
CA VAL A 281 9.12 -13.58 17.60
C VAL A 281 10.12 -13.02 16.60
N PHE A 282 11.18 -13.77 16.33
CA PHE A 282 12.21 -13.38 15.38
C PHE A 282 11.94 -14.03 14.02
N VAL A 283 12.18 -13.27 12.95
CA VAL A 283 11.92 -13.71 11.57
C VAL A 283 12.86 -14.84 11.10
N SER A 284 14.02 -14.95 11.75
CA SER A 284 15.09 -15.94 11.48
C SER A 284 15.96 -16.12 12.72
N GLN A 285 16.71 -17.22 12.77
CA GLN A 285 17.76 -17.44 13.78
C GLN A 285 18.84 -16.37 13.66
N SER A 286 19.23 -16.00 12.44
CA SER A 286 20.23 -14.96 12.18
C SER A 286 19.86 -13.59 12.78
N VAL A 287 18.58 -13.22 12.87
CA VAL A 287 18.14 -11.99 13.57
C VAL A 287 18.02 -12.21 15.09
N PHE A 288 17.65 -13.40 15.55
CA PHE A 288 17.67 -13.73 16.99
C PHE A 288 19.10 -13.65 17.56
N ASP A 289 20.09 -14.23 16.88
CA ASP A 289 21.48 -14.27 17.33
C ASP A 289 22.15 -12.88 17.45
N GLN A 290 21.54 -11.83 16.87
CA GLN A 290 21.98 -10.44 16.99
C GLN A 290 21.50 -9.74 18.27
N PHE A 291 20.48 -10.27 18.98
CA PHE A 291 19.85 -9.57 20.11
C PHE A 291 19.54 -10.49 21.29
N ILE A 292 19.98 -10.09 22.48
CA ILE A 292 19.62 -10.77 23.73
C ILE A 292 18.17 -10.44 24.07
N SER A 293 17.25 -11.38 23.84
CA SER A 293 15.87 -11.26 24.29
C SER A 293 15.76 -11.43 25.81
N THR A 294 15.31 -10.38 26.51
CA THR A 294 15.08 -10.39 27.96
C THR A 294 13.81 -11.16 28.37
N VAL A 295 12.91 -11.39 27.43
CA VAL A 295 11.67 -12.17 27.57
C VAL A 295 11.74 -13.46 26.73
N PRO A 296 10.89 -14.47 26.96
CA PRO A 296 10.85 -15.66 26.13
C PRO A 296 10.72 -15.34 24.64
N ALA A 297 11.45 -16.07 23.81
CA ALA A 297 11.54 -15.85 22.38
C ALA A 297 11.23 -17.12 21.58
N THR A 298 10.97 -16.96 20.28
CA THR A 298 10.92 -18.04 19.29
C THR A 298 11.30 -17.50 17.91
N VAL A 299 11.66 -18.38 16.98
CA VAL A 299 11.84 -18.05 15.56
C VAL A 299 10.62 -18.56 14.79
N ILE A 300 9.96 -17.68 14.02
CA ILE A 300 8.90 -18.07 13.08
C ILE A 300 9.16 -17.42 11.72
N HIS A 301 9.61 -18.24 10.77
CA HIS A 301 9.87 -17.83 9.41
C HIS A 301 8.60 -17.32 8.70
N PRO A 302 8.68 -16.26 7.89
CA PRO A 302 7.61 -15.87 6.98
C PRO A 302 7.24 -17.00 6.01
N GLY A 303 5.97 -17.31 5.96
CA GLY A 303 5.39 -18.30 5.06
C GLY A 303 5.21 -17.76 3.64
N ILE A 304 5.02 -18.69 2.71
CA ILE A 304 4.90 -18.45 1.28
C ILE A 304 3.79 -19.33 0.70
N ASP A 305 3.04 -18.78 -0.25
CA ASP A 305 2.17 -19.52 -1.17
C ASP A 305 3.04 -20.36 -2.13
N LEU A 306 3.52 -21.51 -1.67
CA LEU A 306 4.45 -22.36 -2.42
C LEU A 306 3.83 -22.86 -3.72
N ALA A 307 2.51 -23.14 -3.74
CA ALA A 307 1.78 -23.60 -4.91
C ALA A 307 1.84 -22.60 -6.07
N ARG A 308 1.79 -21.28 -5.80
CA ARG A 308 1.96 -20.23 -6.81
C ARG A 308 3.32 -20.26 -7.50
N PHE A 309 4.36 -20.60 -6.74
CA PHE A 309 5.76 -20.62 -7.17
C PHE A 309 6.27 -22.01 -7.57
N ALA A 310 5.46 -23.07 -7.41
CA ALA A 310 5.86 -24.44 -7.71
C ALA A 310 6.42 -24.60 -9.14
N PRO A 311 7.33 -25.55 -9.39
CA PRO A 311 8.03 -25.66 -10.66
C PRO A 311 7.04 -26.00 -11.78
N ARG A 312 6.79 -25.02 -12.65
CA ARG A 312 5.95 -25.26 -13.83
C ARG A 312 6.78 -26.06 -14.83
N LEU A 313 6.26 -27.21 -15.26
CA LEU A 313 6.83 -28.01 -16.34
C LEU A 313 6.85 -27.16 -17.62
N SER A 314 7.98 -26.50 -17.85
CA SER A 314 8.20 -25.55 -18.94
C SER A 314 9.46 -25.93 -19.70
N GLU A 315 9.52 -27.19 -20.14
CA GLU A 315 10.39 -27.60 -21.24
C GLU A 315 9.90 -26.94 -22.52
N THR A 316 10.19 -25.64 -22.66
CA THR A 316 10.14 -24.93 -23.93
C THR A 316 11.55 -25.00 -24.51
N PRO A 317 11.80 -25.78 -25.59
CA PRO A 317 13.09 -25.74 -26.26
C PRO A 317 13.41 -24.30 -26.70
N GLY A 318 14.56 -23.76 -26.27
CA GLY A 318 14.90 -22.35 -26.46
C GLY A 318 14.39 -21.39 -25.37
N ALA A 319 13.87 -21.90 -24.24
CA ALA A 319 13.67 -21.08 -23.05
C ALA A 319 14.99 -20.39 -22.62
N PHE A 320 14.87 -19.15 -22.16
CA PHE A 320 16.01 -18.31 -21.80
C PHE A 320 16.61 -18.72 -20.45
N ASP A 321 17.79 -19.32 -20.49
CA ASP A 321 18.56 -19.81 -19.33
C ASP A 321 19.44 -18.69 -18.71
N ALA A 322 18.84 -17.78 -17.93
CA ALA A 322 19.53 -16.63 -17.33
C ALA A 322 19.92 -16.84 -15.85
N ILE A 323 20.82 -16.01 -15.32
CA ILE A 323 20.86 -15.73 -13.87
C ILE A 323 19.90 -14.59 -13.55
N GLY A 324 19.35 -14.54 -12.33
CA GLY A 324 18.45 -13.44 -11.99
C GLY A 324 18.24 -13.20 -10.51
N MET A 325 17.77 -12.00 -10.20
CA MET A 325 17.46 -11.51 -8.84
C MET A 325 16.07 -10.88 -8.83
N ILE A 326 15.39 -10.91 -7.68
CA ILE A 326 14.12 -10.21 -7.44
C ILE A 326 14.27 -9.42 -6.14
N TYR A 327 14.38 -8.10 -6.21
CA TYR A 327 14.50 -7.25 -5.02
C TYR A 327 13.87 -5.87 -5.24
N ARG A 328 13.61 -5.15 -4.14
CA ARG A 328 13.48 -3.70 -4.20
C ARG A 328 14.88 -3.11 -4.45
N LEU A 329 15.04 -2.19 -5.41
CA LEU A 329 16.35 -1.66 -5.79
C LEU A 329 16.71 -0.44 -4.93
N GLU A 330 16.82 -0.68 -3.62
CA GLU A 330 17.06 0.32 -2.58
C GLU A 330 18.18 -0.17 -1.65
N ASN A 331 18.71 0.75 -0.84
CA ASN A 331 19.80 0.47 0.10
C ASN A 331 19.31 -0.16 1.43
N ASP A 332 18.25 -0.99 1.37
CA ASP A 332 17.72 -1.75 2.52
C ASP A 332 18.34 -3.14 2.65
N LYS A 333 18.77 -3.73 1.53
CA LYS A 333 19.39 -5.06 1.44
C LYS A 333 20.52 -5.13 0.41
N LEU A 334 20.40 -4.30 -0.63
CA LEU A 334 21.39 -4.12 -1.68
C LEU A 334 22.27 -2.91 -1.36
N ASN A 335 23.33 -2.74 -2.12
CA ASN A 335 24.07 -1.49 -2.24
C ASN A 335 24.37 -1.22 -3.73
N ALA A 336 25.11 -0.14 -4.02
CA ALA A 336 25.58 0.18 -5.37
C ALA A 336 26.28 -1.01 -6.07
N ASP A 337 27.13 -1.74 -5.33
CA ASP A 337 27.98 -2.81 -5.86
C ASP A 337 27.24 -4.14 -6.11
N ALA A 338 25.95 -4.26 -5.74
CA ALA A 338 25.21 -5.51 -5.90
C ALA A 338 25.09 -5.95 -7.38
N ILE A 339 25.19 -5.01 -8.32
CA ILE A 339 25.23 -5.29 -9.77
C ILE A 339 26.57 -5.88 -10.23
N GLU A 340 27.67 -5.64 -9.51
CA GLU A 340 29.00 -6.13 -9.88
C GLU A 340 29.08 -7.65 -9.90
N LEU A 341 28.29 -8.34 -9.07
CA LEU A 341 28.25 -9.81 -9.07
C LEU A 341 27.75 -10.36 -10.42
N PHE A 342 26.75 -9.72 -11.02
CA PHE A 342 26.24 -10.09 -12.35
C PHE A 342 27.25 -9.73 -13.45
N ILE A 343 27.91 -8.56 -13.34
CA ILE A 343 28.97 -8.12 -14.27
C ILE A 343 30.15 -9.10 -14.24
N ALA A 344 30.60 -9.52 -13.05
CA ALA A 344 31.69 -10.47 -12.86
C ALA A 344 31.37 -11.85 -13.44
N VAL A 345 30.17 -12.41 -13.16
CA VAL A 345 29.73 -13.69 -13.74
C VAL A 345 29.65 -13.62 -15.26
N ILE A 346 29.11 -12.54 -15.84
CA ILE A 346 29.00 -12.39 -17.30
C ILE A 346 30.37 -12.20 -17.95
N ARG A 347 31.30 -11.44 -17.34
CA ARG A 347 32.70 -11.32 -17.80
C ARG A 347 33.41 -12.68 -17.82
N LYS A 348 33.30 -13.46 -16.74
CA LYS A 348 33.90 -14.81 -16.64
C LYS A 348 33.26 -15.81 -17.60
N ARG A 349 31.97 -15.65 -17.90
CA ARG A 349 31.17 -16.60 -18.68
C ARG A 349 30.25 -15.88 -19.67
N PRO A 350 30.76 -15.36 -20.81
CA PRO A 350 30.02 -14.47 -21.72
C PRO A 350 28.77 -15.06 -22.40
N ALA A 351 28.60 -16.39 -22.38
CA ALA A 351 27.34 -17.05 -22.77
C ALA A 351 26.18 -16.75 -21.79
N THR A 352 26.49 -16.33 -20.56
CA THR A 352 25.50 -16.02 -19.52
C THR A 352 24.76 -14.71 -19.83
N ARG A 353 23.54 -14.60 -19.32
CA ARG A 353 22.64 -13.46 -19.44
C ARG A 353 21.94 -13.22 -18.10
N ALA A 354 21.56 -11.99 -17.82
CA ALA A 354 21.02 -11.58 -16.51
C ALA A 354 19.59 -11.00 -16.61
N ILE A 355 18.74 -11.30 -15.62
CA ILE A 355 17.46 -10.63 -15.41
C ILE A 355 17.47 -9.93 -14.03
N ILE A 356 17.41 -8.60 -14.06
CA ILE A 356 17.34 -7.76 -12.87
C ILE A 356 15.87 -7.36 -12.68
N ILE A 357 15.21 -7.97 -11.69
CA ILE A 357 13.81 -7.72 -11.35
C ILE A 357 13.74 -6.85 -10.11
N GLY A 358 13.12 -5.67 -10.28
CA GLY A 358 13.09 -4.65 -9.25
C GLY A 358 13.03 -3.24 -9.80
N ASP A 359 12.68 -2.31 -8.93
CA ASP A 359 12.71 -0.87 -9.18
C ASP A 359 13.04 -0.14 -7.86
N GLY A 360 13.50 1.10 -7.95
CA GLY A 360 14.01 1.89 -6.83
C GLY A 360 15.20 2.77 -7.20
N SER A 361 15.75 3.51 -6.22
CA SER A 361 16.86 4.46 -6.41
C SER A 361 18.08 3.89 -7.13
N LEU A 362 18.40 2.60 -6.91
CA LEU A 362 19.56 1.93 -7.52
C LEU A 362 19.34 1.54 -9.00
N PHE A 363 18.11 1.56 -9.53
CA PHE A 363 17.80 1.13 -10.91
C PHE A 363 18.64 1.88 -11.96
N ALA A 364 18.69 3.21 -11.85
CA ALA A 364 19.44 4.05 -12.79
C ALA A 364 20.95 3.85 -12.69
N HIS A 365 21.46 3.62 -11.48
CA HIS A 365 22.87 3.32 -11.23
C HIS A 365 23.26 1.97 -11.84
N PHE A 366 22.50 0.90 -11.55
CA PHE A 366 22.76 -0.44 -12.10
C PHE A 366 22.71 -0.44 -13.64
N ARG A 367 21.74 0.27 -14.25
CA ARG A 367 21.66 0.44 -15.72
C ARG A 367 22.94 1.09 -16.26
N SER A 368 23.31 2.25 -15.71
CA SER A 368 24.47 3.02 -16.16
C SER A 368 25.78 2.27 -15.97
N ARG A 369 25.93 1.53 -14.86
CA ARG A 369 27.12 0.73 -14.55
C ARG A 369 27.30 -0.43 -15.54
N VAL A 370 26.23 -1.14 -15.89
CA VAL A 370 26.24 -2.20 -16.91
C VAL A 370 26.47 -1.65 -18.33
N GLU A 371 26.00 -0.43 -18.60
CA GLU A 371 26.19 0.28 -19.88
C GLU A 371 27.64 0.75 -20.07
N GLN A 372 28.27 1.29 -19.03
CA GLN A 372 29.70 1.64 -18.99
C GLN A 372 30.62 0.44 -19.27
N GLU A 373 30.20 -0.77 -18.89
CA GLU A 373 30.92 -2.02 -19.14
C GLU A 373 30.67 -2.61 -20.53
N GLY A 374 29.84 -1.98 -21.37
CA GLY A 374 29.42 -2.52 -22.67
C GLY A 374 28.53 -3.76 -22.59
N LEU A 375 28.21 -4.24 -21.37
CA LEU A 375 27.47 -5.48 -21.13
C LEU A 375 25.96 -5.35 -21.27
N LEU A 376 25.44 -4.15 -21.57
CA LEU A 376 23.99 -3.90 -21.69
C LEU A 376 23.22 -4.89 -22.60
N PRO A 377 23.77 -5.47 -23.70
CA PRO A 377 23.12 -6.54 -24.46
C PRO A 377 22.89 -7.84 -23.68
N HIS A 378 23.61 -8.08 -22.58
CA HIS A 378 23.51 -9.29 -21.76
C HIS A 378 22.46 -9.18 -20.64
N PHE A 379 21.94 -7.98 -20.37
CA PHE A 379 21.05 -7.70 -19.23
C PHE A 379 19.62 -7.32 -19.67
N GLU A 380 18.63 -7.89 -18.98
CA GLU A 380 17.23 -7.47 -18.98
C GLU A 380 16.91 -6.79 -17.64
N PHE A 381 16.44 -5.54 -17.69
CA PHE A 381 16.01 -4.78 -16.52
C PHE A 381 14.49 -4.59 -16.60
N THR A 382 13.71 -5.29 -15.77
CA THR A 382 12.25 -5.36 -15.96
C THR A 382 11.49 -4.20 -15.32
N GLY A 383 12.15 -3.43 -14.45
CA GLY A 383 11.44 -2.59 -13.49
C GLY A 383 10.62 -3.44 -12.51
N TYR A 384 9.58 -2.82 -11.95
CA TYR A 384 8.63 -3.48 -11.05
C TYR A 384 7.79 -4.54 -11.79
N VAL A 385 7.87 -5.79 -11.33
CA VAL A 385 7.02 -6.90 -11.80
C VAL A 385 5.96 -7.20 -10.74
N PRO A 386 4.66 -7.28 -11.10
CA PRO A 386 3.60 -7.69 -10.17
C PRO A 386 3.84 -9.09 -9.57
N TYR A 387 3.38 -9.31 -8.35
CA TYR A 387 3.63 -10.53 -7.57
C TYR A 387 3.11 -11.80 -8.29
N GLU A 388 1.99 -11.66 -8.99
CA GLU A 388 1.36 -12.67 -9.84
C GLU A 388 2.16 -13.05 -11.12
N GLU A 389 3.09 -12.20 -11.56
CA GLU A 389 3.93 -12.44 -12.73
C GLU A 389 5.32 -13.01 -12.38
N LEU A 390 5.77 -12.90 -11.12
CA LEU A 390 7.07 -13.42 -10.68
C LEU A 390 7.32 -14.91 -11.03
N PRO A 391 6.35 -15.85 -10.91
CA PRO A 391 6.57 -17.24 -11.31
C PRO A 391 6.95 -17.40 -12.80
N ALA A 392 6.40 -16.56 -13.69
CA ALA A 392 6.71 -16.58 -15.11
C ALA A 392 8.07 -15.94 -15.45
N HIS A 393 8.67 -15.22 -14.49
CA HIS A 393 10.04 -14.74 -14.58
C HIS A 393 11.04 -15.74 -13.97
N LEU A 394 10.71 -16.35 -12.83
CA LEU A 394 11.52 -17.41 -12.19
C LEU A 394 11.71 -18.62 -13.11
N ALA A 395 10.70 -18.98 -13.91
CA ALA A 395 10.80 -19.99 -14.98
C ALA A 395 11.75 -19.64 -16.15
N ARG A 396 12.57 -18.60 -16.01
CA ARG A 396 13.65 -18.18 -16.94
C ARG A 396 15.01 -18.10 -16.24
N PHE A 397 15.09 -18.54 -15.00
CA PHE A 397 16.32 -18.52 -14.21
C PHE A 397 16.90 -19.95 -14.23
N LYS A 398 18.20 -20.09 -14.49
CA LYS A 398 18.97 -21.30 -14.16
C LYS A 398 19.24 -21.40 -12.66
N THR A 399 19.61 -20.27 -12.08
CA THR A 399 19.85 -20.09 -10.65
C THR A 399 19.39 -18.69 -10.25
N PHE A 400 18.81 -18.58 -9.06
CA PHE A 400 18.58 -17.30 -8.43
C PHE A 400 19.89 -16.81 -7.80
N VAL A 401 20.17 -15.53 -7.94
CA VAL A 401 21.34 -14.89 -7.34
C VAL A 401 20.87 -13.93 -6.26
N ALA A 402 21.44 -14.06 -5.06
CA ALA A 402 21.20 -13.21 -3.90
C ALA A 402 22.42 -12.27 -3.67
N PRO A 403 22.50 -11.12 -4.38
CA PRO A 403 23.62 -10.18 -4.28
C PRO A 403 23.53 -9.26 -3.05
N VAL A 404 22.82 -9.68 -2.00
CA VAL A 404 22.52 -8.88 -0.82
C VAL A 404 23.74 -8.71 0.08
N ARG A 405 23.80 -7.58 0.80
CA ARG A 405 24.82 -7.30 1.83
C ARG A 405 24.29 -7.38 3.26
N GLN A 406 22.97 -7.46 3.42
CA GLN A 406 22.28 -7.81 4.66
C GLN A 406 20.94 -8.44 4.34
N GLU A 407 20.53 -9.47 5.09
CA GLU A 407 19.25 -10.14 4.87
C GLU A 407 18.72 -10.76 6.18
N SER A 408 17.61 -10.23 6.67
CA SER A 408 16.88 -10.74 7.84
C SER A 408 16.15 -12.05 7.54
N PHE A 409 15.68 -12.25 6.31
CA PHE A 409 15.08 -13.51 5.84
C PHE A 409 15.10 -13.57 4.31
N GLY A 410 14.32 -12.71 3.66
CA GLY A 410 14.33 -12.61 2.19
C GLY A 410 13.41 -13.61 1.52
N GLN A 411 12.09 -13.35 1.61
CA GLN A 411 11.01 -14.15 1.01
C GLN A 411 11.24 -14.52 -0.48
N VAL A 412 12.02 -13.71 -1.20
CA VAL A 412 12.42 -13.95 -2.61
C VAL A 412 13.33 -15.15 -2.81
N ILE A 413 14.12 -15.53 -1.79
CA ILE A 413 14.95 -16.73 -1.83
C ILE A 413 14.06 -17.98 -1.80
N PRO A 414 13.13 -18.20 -0.85
CA PRO A 414 12.28 -19.37 -0.94
C PRO A 414 11.16 -19.29 -2.01
N PHE A 415 10.86 -18.13 -2.62
CA PHE A 415 10.15 -18.11 -3.92
C PHE A 415 10.95 -18.86 -5.00
N ALA A 416 12.26 -18.61 -5.10
CA ALA A 416 13.14 -19.27 -6.06
C ALA A 416 13.35 -20.76 -5.72
N MET A 417 13.53 -21.09 -4.44
CA MET A 417 13.60 -22.49 -3.99
C MET A 417 12.30 -23.24 -4.33
N SER A 418 11.13 -22.65 -4.09
CA SER A 418 9.83 -23.23 -4.46
C SER A 418 9.70 -23.42 -5.97
N ALA A 419 10.31 -22.56 -6.79
CA ALA A 419 10.41 -22.72 -8.25
C ALA A 419 11.40 -23.80 -8.71
N GLY A 420 12.06 -24.51 -7.81
CA GLY A 420 13.02 -25.57 -8.14
C GLY A 420 14.40 -25.05 -8.53
N LEU A 421 14.71 -23.79 -8.20
CA LEU A 421 15.98 -23.17 -8.57
C LEU A 421 17.07 -23.45 -7.53
N ALA A 422 18.28 -23.67 -8.03
CA ALA A 422 19.46 -23.40 -7.22
C ALA A 422 19.47 -21.92 -6.81
N VAL A 423 20.08 -21.65 -5.66
CA VAL A 423 20.29 -20.30 -5.12
C VAL A 423 21.78 -20.17 -4.83
N ALA A 424 22.39 -19.07 -5.25
CA ALA A 424 23.77 -18.73 -4.96
C ALA A 424 23.88 -17.23 -4.61
N GLY A 425 24.92 -16.81 -3.91
CA GLY A 425 25.05 -15.42 -3.47
C GLY A 425 26.08 -15.24 -2.38
N TYR A 426 25.92 -14.19 -1.56
CA TYR A 426 26.83 -13.95 -0.44
C TYR A 426 26.42 -14.73 0.82
N ARG A 427 27.42 -15.18 1.59
CA ARG A 427 27.28 -15.87 2.87
C ARG A 427 26.90 -14.90 3.99
N VAL A 428 25.66 -14.39 3.97
CA VAL A 428 25.23 -13.27 4.83
C VAL A 428 23.84 -13.47 5.44
N GLY A 429 23.66 -12.99 6.68
CA GLY A 429 22.38 -12.98 7.38
C GLY A 429 21.72 -14.36 7.43
N ALA A 430 20.41 -14.40 7.15
CA ALA A 430 19.62 -15.63 7.13
C ALA A 430 19.80 -16.49 5.85
N VAL A 431 20.69 -16.13 4.91
CA VAL A 431 20.84 -16.89 3.65
C VAL A 431 21.34 -18.33 3.88
N PRO A 432 22.39 -18.59 4.70
CA PRO A 432 22.80 -19.96 5.06
C PRO A 432 21.70 -20.74 5.78
N GLU A 433 20.99 -20.09 6.71
CA GLU A 433 19.90 -20.64 7.51
C GLU A 433 18.72 -21.11 6.63
N ILE A 434 18.43 -20.38 5.56
CA ILE A 434 17.35 -20.70 4.62
C ILE A 434 17.73 -21.85 3.69
N LEU A 435 18.97 -21.86 3.16
CA LEU A 435 19.46 -22.92 2.27
C LEU A 435 19.92 -24.19 3.00
N GLN A 436 20.09 -24.11 4.33
CA GLN A 436 20.70 -25.13 5.19
C GLN A 436 22.07 -25.61 4.67
N SER A 437 22.80 -24.71 4.01
CA SER A 437 24.06 -25.00 3.32
C SER A 437 24.76 -23.71 2.88
N ASP A 438 26.09 -23.69 3.01
CA ASP A 438 26.96 -22.63 2.49
C ASP A 438 27.57 -22.94 1.11
N GLU A 439 27.30 -24.10 0.49
CA GLU A 439 28.08 -24.58 -0.67
C GLU A 439 27.96 -23.75 -1.97
N THR A 440 27.02 -22.81 -1.99
CA THR A 440 26.76 -21.85 -3.08
C THR A 440 26.92 -20.40 -2.62
N LEU A 441 27.46 -20.17 -1.41
CA LEU A 441 27.57 -18.89 -0.75
C LEU A 441 29.05 -18.50 -0.57
N GLY A 442 29.48 -17.44 -1.25
CA GLY A 442 30.84 -16.90 -1.12
C GLY A 442 30.88 -15.67 -0.21
N GLU A 443 32.08 -15.24 0.16
CA GLU A 443 32.30 -14.02 0.96
C GLU A 443 32.68 -12.84 0.07
N THR A 444 33.58 -13.08 -0.88
CA THR A 444 34.11 -12.05 -1.79
C THR A 444 33.38 -12.04 -3.14
N LEU A 445 33.44 -10.91 -3.85
CA LEU A 445 32.86 -10.76 -5.20
C LEU A 445 33.43 -11.77 -6.20
N GLU A 446 34.75 -11.95 -6.20
CA GLU A 446 35.48 -12.80 -7.15
C GLU A 446 35.18 -14.29 -6.94
N GLU A 447 35.23 -14.73 -5.68
CA GLU A 447 34.84 -16.06 -5.23
C GLU A 447 33.37 -16.38 -5.55
N THR A 448 32.45 -15.49 -5.17
CA THR A 448 31.01 -15.69 -5.42
C THR A 448 30.71 -15.76 -6.91
N ALA A 449 31.39 -14.94 -7.73
CA ALA A 449 31.28 -15.03 -9.18
C ALA A 449 31.85 -16.35 -9.73
N ALA A 450 32.96 -16.85 -9.19
CA ALA A 450 33.54 -18.15 -9.59
C ALA A 450 32.63 -19.33 -9.18
N LEU A 451 32.04 -19.30 -7.98
CA LEU A 451 31.05 -20.29 -7.51
C LEU A 451 29.82 -20.34 -8.44
N ILE A 452 29.26 -19.17 -8.80
CA ILE A 452 28.12 -19.10 -9.73
C ILE A 452 28.51 -19.62 -11.12
N VAL A 453 29.70 -19.32 -11.62
CA VAL A 453 30.19 -19.84 -12.91
C VAL A 453 30.32 -21.37 -12.89
N SER A 454 30.99 -21.93 -11.88
CA SER A 454 31.09 -23.39 -11.68
C SER A 454 29.70 -24.05 -11.64
N LEU A 455 28.76 -23.46 -10.91
CA LEU A 455 27.37 -23.93 -10.80
C LEU A 455 26.57 -23.82 -12.11
N LEU A 456 26.89 -22.89 -13.02
CA LEU A 456 26.22 -22.75 -14.31
C LEU A 456 26.70 -23.75 -15.37
N ASP A 457 27.91 -24.26 -15.20
CA ASP A 457 28.55 -25.23 -16.10
C ASP A 457 28.31 -26.68 -15.66
N ASP A 458 28.25 -26.98 -14.36
CA ASP A 458 27.74 -28.27 -13.86
C ASP A 458 26.20 -28.29 -13.82
N ARG A 459 25.61 -28.77 -14.92
CA ARG A 459 24.15 -28.86 -15.09
C ARG A 459 23.46 -29.82 -14.10
N ASP A 460 24.15 -30.85 -13.62
CA ASP A 460 23.51 -31.88 -12.80
C ASP A 460 23.65 -31.59 -11.30
N ARG A 461 24.75 -30.95 -10.86
CA ARG A 461 24.80 -30.25 -9.56
C ARG A 461 23.75 -29.15 -9.49
N LEU A 462 23.60 -28.32 -10.54
CA LEU A 462 22.56 -27.28 -10.61
C LEU A 462 21.15 -27.85 -10.37
N LYS A 463 20.80 -28.94 -11.08
CA LYS A 463 19.50 -29.63 -10.89
C LYS A 463 19.37 -30.29 -9.51
N ALA A 464 20.44 -30.88 -8.97
CA ALA A 464 20.43 -31.51 -7.65
C ALA A 464 20.17 -30.47 -6.54
N LEU A 465 20.83 -29.31 -6.62
CA LEU A 465 20.63 -28.19 -5.71
C LEU A 465 19.22 -27.60 -5.84
N GLY A 466 18.72 -27.44 -7.06
CA GLY A 466 17.33 -27.03 -7.30
C GLY A 466 16.29 -27.95 -6.65
N ARG A 467 16.49 -29.28 -6.74
CA ARG A 467 15.63 -30.27 -6.04
C ARG A 467 15.75 -30.19 -4.52
N ARG A 468 16.97 -30.06 -3.96
CA ARG A 468 17.17 -29.93 -2.51
C ARG A 468 16.51 -28.66 -1.97
N ASN A 469 16.76 -27.53 -2.63
CA ASN A 469 16.16 -26.24 -2.30
C ASN A 469 14.63 -26.31 -2.31
N HIS A 470 14.04 -26.93 -3.33
CA HIS A 470 12.58 -27.14 -3.38
C HIS A 470 12.06 -27.96 -2.20
N ALA A 471 12.72 -29.07 -1.85
CA ALA A 471 12.33 -29.91 -0.71
C ALA A 471 12.37 -29.10 0.61
N ILE A 472 13.46 -28.37 0.87
CA ILE A 472 13.60 -27.48 2.04
C ILE A 472 12.48 -26.43 2.08
N ALA A 473 12.08 -25.87 0.92
CA ALA A 473 11.00 -24.90 0.86
C ALA A 473 9.63 -25.50 1.23
N GLN A 474 9.30 -26.70 0.71
CA GLN A 474 8.09 -27.44 1.11
C GLN A 474 8.12 -27.80 2.60
N GLU A 475 9.29 -28.14 3.13
CA GLU A 475 9.44 -28.54 4.54
C GLU A 475 9.32 -27.35 5.51
N ARG A 476 9.81 -26.16 5.16
CA ARG A 476 9.99 -25.06 6.15
C ARG A 476 9.21 -23.77 5.89
N PHE A 477 8.88 -23.43 4.65
CA PHE A 477 8.46 -22.07 4.29
C PHE A 477 7.03 -21.96 3.74
N SER A 478 6.19 -22.97 3.96
CA SER A 478 4.76 -22.89 3.60
C SER A 478 4.00 -21.92 4.50
N VAL A 479 3.03 -21.21 3.92
CA VAL A 479 2.14 -20.28 4.65
C VAL A 479 1.23 -21.00 5.65
N GLU A 480 0.85 -22.24 5.36
CA GLU A 480 0.15 -23.16 6.27
C GLU A 480 1.00 -23.40 7.53
N LYS A 481 2.28 -23.74 7.36
CA LYS A 481 3.22 -23.98 8.48
C LYS A 481 3.42 -22.72 9.31
N MET A 482 3.61 -21.56 8.68
CA MET A 482 3.67 -20.27 9.39
C MET A 482 2.40 -20.01 10.21
N ALA A 483 1.22 -20.20 9.62
CA ALA A 483 -0.05 -19.98 10.30
C ALA A 483 -0.26 -20.94 11.50
N VAL A 484 0.13 -22.22 11.37
CA VAL A 484 0.13 -23.17 12.50
C VAL A 484 1.08 -22.70 13.61
N SER A 485 2.28 -22.22 13.28
CA SER A 485 3.23 -21.71 14.26
C SER A 485 2.71 -20.49 15.02
N TYR A 486 2.07 -19.51 14.36
CA TYR A 486 1.45 -18.38 15.05
C TYR A 486 0.21 -18.78 15.87
N HIS A 487 -0.59 -19.76 15.42
CA HIS A 487 -1.71 -20.26 16.22
C HIS A 487 -1.24 -20.95 17.52
N ASN A 488 -0.24 -21.83 17.41
CA ASN A 488 0.42 -22.44 18.56
C ASN A 488 1.00 -21.35 19.48
N LEU A 489 1.68 -20.35 18.92
CA LEU A 489 2.22 -19.22 19.68
C LEU A 489 1.16 -18.50 20.51
N TYR A 490 0.00 -18.17 19.90
CA TYR A 490 -1.10 -17.49 20.59
C TYR A 490 -1.70 -18.34 21.71
N ARG A 491 -1.82 -19.66 21.52
CA ARG A 491 -2.19 -20.61 22.59
C ARG A 491 -1.14 -20.66 23.70
N ASP A 492 0.14 -20.69 23.35
CA ASP A 492 1.26 -20.89 24.28
C ASP A 492 1.67 -19.60 25.04
N VAL A 493 1.00 -18.47 24.75
CA VAL A 493 1.04 -17.24 25.59
C VAL A 493 -0.28 -16.99 26.33
N ALA A 494 -1.36 -17.71 26.00
CA ALA A 494 -2.65 -17.54 26.65
C ALA A 494 -2.67 -18.19 28.06
N PRO A 495 -3.40 -17.60 29.03
CA PRO A 495 -3.73 -18.28 30.27
C PRO A 495 -4.41 -19.63 30.04
N ARG A 496 -4.23 -20.60 30.94
CA ARG A 496 -4.77 -21.97 30.79
C ARG A 496 -6.29 -22.04 30.80
N ASP A 497 -6.93 -21.01 31.34
CA ASP A 497 -8.37 -20.78 31.40
C ASP A 497 -8.91 -19.98 30.20
N PHE A 498 -8.03 -19.46 29.33
CA PHE A 498 -8.40 -18.78 28.09
C PHE A 498 -8.41 -19.77 26.91
N ASP A 499 -9.59 -20.06 26.38
CA ASP A 499 -9.77 -20.95 25.23
C ASP A 499 -9.41 -20.25 23.90
N MET A 500 -8.26 -20.61 23.34
CA MET A 500 -7.80 -20.16 22.01
C MET A 500 -8.39 -20.95 20.84
N THR A 501 -9.15 -22.01 21.10
CA THR A 501 -9.70 -22.96 20.12
C THR A 501 -11.19 -23.29 20.36
N PRO A 502 -12.07 -22.32 20.71
CA PRO A 502 -13.38 -22.63 21.30
C PRO A 502 -14.28 -23.41 20.35
N GLY A 503 -14.54 -24.68 20.69
CA GLY A 503 -15.34 -25.60 19.89
C GLY A 503 -14.66 -26.15 18.63
N LEU A 504 -13.33 -26.05 18.51
CA LEU A 504 -12.55 -26.60 17.39
C LEU A 504 -11.39 -27.48 17.88
N PRO A 505 -10.93 -28.49 17.10
CA PRO A 505 -9.76 -29.29 17.47
C PRO A 505 -8.47 -28.46 17.45
N ASP A 506 -7.59 -28.70 18.42
CA ASP A 506 -6.24 -28.12 18.52
C ASP A 506 -5.42 -28.27 17.23
N ALA A 507 -5.59 -29.41 16.55
CA ALA A 507 -4.99 -29.67 15.25
C ALA A 507 -5.62 -28.79 14.17
N ILE A 508 -4.89 -27.75 13.75
CA ILE A 508 -5.18 -27.05 12.49
C ILE A 508 -4.69 -27.92 11.34
N VAL A 509 -5.65 -28.51 10.62
CA VAL A 509 -5.43 -29.10 9.29
C VAL A 509 -5.93 -28.10 8.26
N PHE A 510 -5.02 -27.64 7.39
CA PHE A 510 -5.38 -27.02 6.13
C PHE A 510 -5.48 -28.11 5.06
N PRO A 511 -6.59 -28.21 4.30
CA PRO A 511 -6.62 -29.08 3.13
C PRO A 511 -5.63 -28.54 2.09
N LEU A 512 -4.70 -29.40 1.67
CA LEU A 512 -3.73 -29.17 0.61
C LEU A 512 -4.37 -29.32 -0.78
#